data_AF-A0A969AYD7-F1
#
_entry.id   AF-A0A969AYD7-F1
#
_cell.length_a   1.000
_cell.length_b   1.000
_cell.length_c   1.000
_cell.angle_alpha   90.00
_cell.angle_beta   90.00
_cell.angle_gamma   90.00
#
_symmetry.space_group_name_H-M   'P 1'
#
loop_
_entity.id
_entity.type
_entity.pdbx_description
1 polymer ?
#
loop_
_entity_poly.entity_id
_entity_poly.type
_entity_poly.pdbx_seq_one_letter_code
_entity_poly.pdbx_strand_id
1 'polypeptide(L)'
;MVVSPLRFWVATPADLIQDHQVTPFNVGQAIALKGFCLEECQPLLQGLKTDGRDADAILQAILDWTGGQPFLTQKLCALVWECHHRSDLPMVIVPGRETEGVAQLVREHLIDQWEFQDEPEHLRTIQDRLLRHPDHRSRLLGQYQRILIDGAIPADGSPEQTTLLLSGLVAKAAAGLCVNNPIYSAVFNLDWVRHHLQAVRPYSEAIAAWLASNQQDGSRLLRGQALSDAQTWSQDQRLGNDDYQFLAASVDADRQATQQALATERAAAIATQLQQSRRHTRLQRWLLGVVSAAFLVSSGLGLLA
;
A
#
# COMPACT_ATOMS: atom_id res chain seq x y z
N MET A 1 48.56 -8.22 6.04
CA MET A 1 47.70 -7.51 7.01
C MET A 1 46.40 -7.22 6.29
N VAL A 2 45.44 -8.15 6.35
CA VAL A 2 44.14 -8.00 5.69
C VAL A 2 43.26 -7.24 6.65
N VAL A 3 43.05 -5.95 6.36
CA VAL A 3 42.05 -5.15 7.05
C VAL A 3 40.71 -5.56 6.46
N SER A 4 40.03 -6.48 7.13
CA SER A 4 38.62 -6.77 6.84
C SER A 4 37.81 -5.50 7.09
N PRO A 5 36.97 -5.04 6.15
CA PRO A 5 36.09 -3.92 6.39
C PRO A 5 35.11 -4.29 7.50
N LEU A 6 35.06 -3.48 8.56
CA LEU A 6 34.01 -3.52 9.57
C LEU A 6 32.66 -3.30 8.87
N ARG A 7 31.96 -4.39 8.53
CA ARG A 7 30.53 -4.34 8.22
C ARG A 7 29.80 -4.12 9.53
N PHE A 8 29.34 -2.90 9.77
CA PHE A 8 28.38 -2.63 10.85
C PHE A 8 27.04 -3.25 10.45
N TRP A 9 26.81 -4.49 10.89
CA TRP A 9 25.48 -5.09 10.84
C TRP A 9 24.62 -4.39 11.89
N VAL A 10 23.52 -3.78 11.45
CA VAL A 10 22.45 -3.37 12.35
C VAL A 10 21.69 -4.65 12.72
N ALA A 11 21.86 -5.11 13.96
CA ALA A 11 21.17 -6.28 14.50
C ALA A 11 20.22 -5.83 15.61
N THR A 12 19.01 -6.40 15.64
CA THR A 12 18.20 -6.34 16.86
C THR A 12 18.75 -7.30 17.89
N PRO A 13 18.46 -7.09 19.19
CA PRO A 13 18.70 -8.12 20.19
C PRO A 13 18.10 -9.47 19.76
N ALA A 14 16.92 -9.51 19.14
CA ALA A 14 16.31 -10.74 18.64
C ALA A 14 17.15 -11.47 17.57
N ASP A 15 17.86 -10.75 16.71
CA ASP A 15 18.78 -11.33 15.72
C ASP A 15 20.04 -11.95 16.34
N LEU A 16 20.33 -11.60 17.60
CA LEU A 16 21.49 -12.06 18.38
C LEU A 16 21.12 -13.08 19.48
N ILE A 17 19.82 -13.36 19.67
CA ILE A 17 19.29 -14.26 20.71
C ILE A 17 18.98 -15.62 20.07
N GLN A 18 19.80 -16.63 20.36
CA GLN A 18 19.51 -18.03 19.98
C GLN A 18 18.66 -18.77 21.04
N ASP A 19 18.69 -18.33 22.30
CA ASP A 19 17.95 -18.94 23.42
C ASP A 19 17.35 -17.84 24.31
N HIS A 20 16.02 -17.80 24.43
CA HIS A 20 15.30 -16.78 25.18
C HIS A 20 15.42 -16.92 26.71
N GLN A 21 15.92 -18.05 27.22
CA GLN A 21 15.99 -18.30 28.67
C GLN A 21 17.37 -17.99 29.28
N VAL A 22 18.40 -17.82 28.46
CA VAL A 22 19.75 -17.45 28.92
C VAL A 22 20.38 -16.51 27.92
N THR A 23 20.32 -15.19 28.14
CA THR A 23 21.22 -14.27 27.41
C THR A 23 21.93 -13.27 28.32
N PRO A 24 23.27 -13.14 28.20
CA PRO A 24 24.06 -12.13 28.91
C PRO A 24 23.88 -10.71 28.32
N PHE A 25 23.08 -10.55 27.26
CA PHE A 25 22.87 -9.29 26.53
C PHE A 25 21.69 -8.45 27.04
N ASN A 26 21.02 -8.86 28.12
CA ASN A 26 19.95 -8.08 28.75
C ASN A 26 20.43 -6.79 29.45
N VAL A 27 21.71 -6.45 29.35
CA VAL A 27 22.35 -5.24 29.92
C VAL A 27 22.79 -4.27 28.80
N GLY A 28 22.10 -4.25 27.67
CA GLY A 28 22.36 -3.31 26.58
C GLY A 28 21.59 -2.01 26.76
N GLN A 29 22.28 -0.87 26.86
CA GLN A 29 21.65 0.45 26.71
C GLN A 29 21.46 0.74 25.22
N ALA A 30 20.20 0.92 24.79
CA ALA A 30 19.91 1.34 23.43
C ALA A 30 20.40 2.79 23.22
N ILE A 31 21.37 2.97 22.32
CA ILE A 31 21.82 4.29 21.88
C ILE A 31 21.02 4.65 20.63
N ALA A 32 20.09 5.59 20.77
CA ALA A 32 19.35 6.12 19.63
C ALA A 32 20.28 7.02 18.80
N LEU A 33 20.69 6.54 17.63
CA LEU A 33 21.45 7.34 16.68
C LEU A 33 20.49 8.26 15.93
N LYS A 34 20.68 9.57 16.07
CA LYS A 34 19.98 10.58 15.29
C LYS A 34 20.80 10.90 14.04
N GLY A 35 20.14 11.41 13.00
CA GLY A 35 20.85 12.02 11.87
C GLY A 35 21.67 13.21 12.32
N PHE A 36 22.75 13.50 11.59
CA PHE A 36 23.62 14.63 11.89
C PHE A 36 22.92 15.97 11.69
N CYS A 37 23.21 16.92 12.56
CA CYS A 37 22.79 18.31 12.41
C CYS A 37 23.83 19.14 11.63
N LEU A 38 23.46 20.37 11.26
CA LEU A 38 24.31 21.27 10.50
C LEU A 38 25.66 21.50 11.20
N GLU A 39 25.64 21.69 12.51
CA GLU A 39 26.84 21.92 13.33
C GLU A 39 27.79 20.72 13.29
N GLU A 40 27.25 19.50 13.34
CA GLU A 40 28.03 18.25 13.27
C GLU A 40 28.62 18.02 11.88
N CYS A 41 27.96 18.53 10.83
CA CYS A 41 28.39 18.39 9.45
C CYS A 41 29.31 19.51 8.95
N GLN A 42 29.60 20.55 9.75
CA GLN A 42 30.53 21.62 9.36
C GLN A 42 31.87 21.14 8.78
N PRO A 43 32.51 20.06 9.28
CA PRO A 43 33.75 19.55 8.69
C PRO A 43 33.61 19.14 7.21
N LEU A 44 32.41 18.77 6.75
CA LEU A 44 32.15 18.41 5.35
C LEU A 44 32.27 19.60 4.40
N LEU A 45 32.05 20.84 4.89
CA LEU A 45 32.18 22.06 4.08
C LEU A 45 33.58 22.22 3.51
N GLN A 46 34.61 21.78 4.25
CA GLN A 46 36.00 21.85 3.79
C GLN A 46 36.25 21.00 2.53
N GLY A 47 35.50 19.91 2.36
CA GLY A 47 35.59 19.03 1.20
C GLY A 47 34.80 19.50 -0.01
N LEU A 48 33.73 20.29 0.18
CA LEU A 48 32.80 20.69 -0.87
C LEU A 48 33.40 21.71 -1.86
N LYS A 49 34.30 22.61 -1.42
CA LYS A 49 34.99 23.61 -2.25
C LYS A 49 34.07 24.29 -3.28
N THR A 50 33.15 25.13 -2.80
CA THR A 50 31.97 25.57 -3.55
C THR A 50 32.19 26.73 -4.54
N ASP A 51 33.44 27.08 -4.87
CA ASP A 51 33.85 28.12 -5.85
C ASP A 51 32.96 29.38 -5.88
N GLY A 52 32.71 29.98 -4.71
CA GLY A 52 31.94 31.24 -4.59
C GLY A 52 30.43 31.07 -4.40
N ARG A 53 29.93 29.84 -4.28
CA ARG A 53 28.53 29.54 -3.88
C ARG A 53 28.41 29.41 -2.37
N ASP A 54 27.20 29.62 -1.87
CA ASP A 54 26.90 29.51 -0.45
C ASP A 54 26.98 28.04 0.02
N ALA A 55 28.09 27.71 0.68
CA ALA A 55 28.37 26.35 1.14
C ALA A 55 27.43 25.91 2.28
N ASP A 56 27.02 26.86 3.14
CA ASP A 56 26.09 26.60 4.23
C ASP A 56 24.69 26.32 3.66
N ALA A 57 24.24 27.08 2.67
CA ALA A 57 22.96 26.83 2.00
C ALA A 57 22.93 25.47 1.28
N ILE A 58 24.04 25.08 0.63
CA ILE A 58 24.18 23.76 0.01
C ILE A 58 24.09 22.66 1.08
N LEU A 59 24.87 22.77 2.16
CA LEU A 59 24.89 21.74 3.20
C LEU A 59 23.54 21.62 3.90
N GLN A 60 22.87 22.74 4.18
CA GLN A 60 21.52 22.73 4.73
C GLN A 60 20.55 22.01 3.80
N ALA A 61 20.57 22.32 2.50
CA ALA A 61 19.73 21.65 1.52
C ALA A 61 20.02 20.14 1.43
N ILE A 62 21.30 19.73 1.54
CA ILE A 62 21.68 18.32 1.62
C ILE A 62 21.03 17.66 2.84
N LEU A 63 21.16 18.25 4.03
CA LEU A 63 20.61 17.70 5.26
C LEU A 63 19.07 17.63 5.24
N ASP A 64 18.41 18.62 4.63
CA ASP A 64 16.96 18.63 4.46
C ASP A 64 16.48 17.42 3.64
N TRP A 65 17.24 17.02 2.62
CA TRP A 65 16.94 15.84 1.78
C TRP A 65 17.33 14.51 2.44
N THR A 66 18.43 14.46 3.17
CA THR A 66 18.97 13.19 3.72
C THR A 66 18.50 12.90 5.13
N GLY A 67 17.92 13.87 5.83
CA GLY A 67 17.59 13.79 7.25
C GLY A 67 18.85 13.63 8.13
N GLY A 68 20.01 14.06 7.63
CA GLY A 68 21.29 13.88 8.32
C GLY A 68 21.81 12.44 8.34
N GLN A 69 21.25 11.53 7.53
CA GLN A 69 21.75 10.16 7.48
C GLN A 69 23.20 10.13 6.93
N PRO A 70 24.19 9.59 7.67
CA PRO A 70 25.60 9.71 7.32
C PRO A 70 25.95 9.30 5.89
N PHE A 71 25.44 8.15 5.45
CA PHE A 71 25.70 7.62 4.11
C PHE A 71 25.13 8.51 3.00
N LEU A 72 23.86 8.89 3.08
CA LEU A 72 23.23 9.74 2.06
C LEU A 72 23.82 11.15 2.07
N THR A 73 24.12 11.72 3.25
CA THR A 73 24.79 13.02 3.37
C THR A 73 26.13 13.00 2.66
N GLN A 74 26.95 11.97 2.90
CA GLN A 74 28.24 11.84 2.23
C GLN A 74 28.10 11.62 0.71
N LYS A 75 27.16 10.77 0.28
CA LYS A 75 26.88 10.50 -1.15
C LYS A 75 26.48 11.79 -1.88
N LEU A 76 25.59 12.59 -1.29
CA LEU A 76 25.14 13.83 -1.92
C LEU A 76 26.23 14.92 -1.90
N CYS A 77 27.04 15.02 -0.84
CA CYS A 77 28.22 15.88 -0.83
C CYS A 77 29.20 15.53 -1.97
N ALA A 78 29.42 14.23 -2.23
CA ALA A 78 30.27 13.79 -3.33
C ALA A 78 29.68 14.17 -4.70
N LEU A 79 28.37 13.99 -4.91
CA LEU A 79 27.69 14.40 -6.14
C LEU A 79 27.80 15.92 -6.39
N VAL A 80 27.65 16.73 -5.34
CA VAL A 80 27.85 18.18 -5.43
C VAL A 80 29.29 18.52 -5.83
N TRP A 81 30.27 17.87 -5.19
CA TRP A 81 31.68 18.06 -5.53
C TRP A 81 31.97 17.67 -7.00
N GLU A 82 31.45 16.54 -7.46
CA GLU A 82 31.60 16.09 -8.86
C GLU A 82 30.97 17.08 -9.84
N CYS A 83 29.75 17.56 -9.58
CA CYS A 83 29.09 18.57 -10.42
C CYS A 83 29.91 19.86 -10.56
N HIS A 84 30.69 20.23 -9.54
CA HIS A 84 31.58 21.39 -9.59
C HIS A 84 32.89 21.14 -10.35
N HIS A 85 33.45 19.93 -10.26
CA HIS A 85 34.81 19.66 -10.74
C HIS A 85 34.87 18.90 -12.06
N ARG A 86 33.76 18.33 -12.51
CA ARG A 86 33.66 17.58 -13.76
C ARG A 86 33.10 18.45 -14.88
N SER A 87 33.96 18.76 -15.86
CA SER A 87 33.62 19.60 -17.00
C SER A 87 32.56 19.01 -17.94
N ASP A 88 32.28 17.71 -17.83
CA ASP A 88 31.30 16.98 -18.63
C ASP A 88 29.88 17.01 -18.05
N LEU A 89 29.71 17.47 -16.80
CA LEU A 89 28.40 17.65 -16.20
C LEU A 89 27.95 19.12 -16.31
N PRO A 90 26.68 19.39 -16.68
CA PRO A 90 26.17 20.75 -16.66
C PRO A 90 26.20 21.28 -15.23
N MET A 91 26.56 22.56 -15.09
CA MET A 91 26.61 23.21 -13.78
C MET A 91 25.19 23.47 -13.26
N VAL A 92 24.68 22.54 -12.46
CA VAL A 92 23.30 22.55 -11.94
C VAL A 92 23.14 23.56 -10.80
N ILE A 93 24.17 23.70 -9.96
CA ILE A 93 24.12 24.60 -8.79
C ILE A 93 24.63 25.98 -9.19
N VAL A 94 23.69 26.91 -9.31
CA VAL A 94 23.92 28.32 -9.65
C VAL A 94 23.90 29.17 -8.37
N PRO A 95 24.78 30.18 -8.24
CA PRO A 95 24.74 31.11 -7.10
C PRO A 95 23.35 31.73 -6.88
N GLY A 96 22.87 31.70 -5.64
CA GLY A 96 21.54 32.19 -5.25
C GLY A 96 20.39 31.23 -5.54
N ARG A 97 20.67 30.02 -6.05
CA ARG A 97 19.72 28.93 -6.32
C ARG A 97 20.25 27.58 -5.84
N GLU A 98 21.04 27.59 -4.78
CA GLU A 98 21.72 26.42 -4.24
C GLU A 98 20.74 25.30 -3.87
N THR A 99 19.66 25.63 -3.15
CA THR A 99 18.63 24.67 -2.73
C THR A 99 17.93 24.01 -3.93
N GLU A 100 17.62 24.78 -4.98
CA GLU A 100 16.99 24.27 -6.20
C GLU A 100 17.96 23.33 -6.95
N GLY A 101 19.24 23.70 -7.02
CA GLY A 101 20.28 22.90 -7.65
C GLY A 101 20.50 21.56 -6.93
N VAL A 102 20.55 21.56 -5.60
CA VAL A 102 20.63 20.33 -4.80
C VAL A 102 19.39 19.46 -5.01
N ALA A 103 18.18 20.04 -5.02
CA ALA A 103 16.96 19.28 -5.29
C ALA A 103 16.96 18.67 -6.70
N GLN A 104 17.51 19.35 -7.70
CA GLN A 104 17.67 18.80 -9.04
C GLN A 104 18.67 17.63 -9.07
N LEU A 105 19.83 17.76 -8.41
CA LEU A 105 20.80 16.67 -8.30
C LEU A 105 20.19 15.43 -7.64
N VAL A 106 19.45 15.62 -6.55
CA VAL A 106 18.76 14.52 -5.84
C VAL A 106 17.77 13.82 -6.76
N ARG A 107 16.94 14.58 -7.50
CA ARG A 107 15.98 13.98 -8.44
C ARG A 107 16.69 13.15 -9.50
N GLU A 108 17.66 13.73 -10.18
CA GLU A 108 18.33 13.09 -11.32
C GLU A 108 19.15 11.86 -10.93
N HIS A 109 19.79 11.86 -9.74
CA HIS A 109 20.78 10.85 -9.37
C HIS A 109 20.31 9.86 -8.28
N LEU A 110 19.30 10.21 -7.49
CA LEU A 110 18.85 9.40 -6.34
C LEU A 110 17.38 9.00 -6.39
N ILE A 111 16.55 9.64 -7.21
CA ILE A 111 15.11 9.35 -7.30
C ILE A 111 14.76 8.77 -8.67
N ASP A 112 15.12 9.47 -9.75
CA ASP A 112 14.80 9.06 -11.10
C ASP A 112 15.66 7.85 -11.49
N GLN A 113 15.03 6.77 -11.96
CA GLN A 113 15.72 5.55 -12.38
C GLN A 113 16.72 5.01 -11.33
N TRP A 114 16.41 5.22 -10.05
CA TRP A 114 17.31 4.91 -8.94
C TRP A 114 17.74 3.43 -8.95
N GLU A 115 16.90 2.52 -9.46
CA GLU A 115 17.20 1.10 -9.57
C GLU A 115 18.49 0.82 -10.35
N PHE A 116 18.80 1.68 -11.33
CA PHE A 116 19.98 1.58 -12.20
C PHE A 116 21.15 2.46 -11.76
N GLN A 117 20.90 3.45 -10.89
CA GLN A 117 21.88 4.48 -10.51
C GLN A 117 22.38 4.34 -9.07
N ASP A 118 21.87 3.38 -8.29
CA ASP A 118 22.20 3.21 -6.87
C ASP A 118 23.60 2.62 -6.64
N GLU A 119 24.64 3.40 -6.96
CA GLU A 119 26.04 3.08 -6.69
C GLU A 119 26.69 4.19 -5.84
N PRO A 120 27.37 3.86 -4.72
CA PRO A 120 27.32 2.55 -4.05
C PRO A 120 25.89 2.22 -3.58
N GLU A 121 25.59 0.92 -3.50
CA GLU A 121 24.27 0.39 -3.15
C GLU A 121 23.79 0.82 -1.77
N HIS A 122 22.52 1.23 -1.72
CA HIS A 122 21.84 1.61 -0.50
C HIS A 122 20.33 1.41 -0.63
N LEU A 123 19.71 2.04 -1.61
CA LEU A 123 18.28 1.90 -1.90
C LEU A 123 17.95 0.47 -2.32
N ARG A 124 18.79 -0.19 -3.13
CA ARG A 124 18.58 -1.59 -3.53
C ARG A 124 18.64 -2.52 -2.32
N THR A 125 19.56 -2.26 -1.40
CA THR A 125 19.66 -3.01 -0.14
C THR A 125 18.41 -2.86 0.73
N ILE A 126 17.82 -1.66 0.78
CA ILE A 126 16.54 -1.42 1.46
C ILE A 126 15.43 -2.22 0.77
N GLN A 127 15.27 -2.09 -0.56
CA GLN A 127 14.29 -2.84 -1.34
C GLN A 127 14.40 -4.35 -1.09
N ASP A 128 15.59 -4.92 -1.22
CA ASP A 128 15.82 -6.36 -1.06
C ASP A 128 15.41 -6.83 0.33
N ARG A 129 15.67 -6.03 1.37
CA ARG A 129 15.23 -6.33 2.74
C ARG A 129 13.71 -6.33 2.86
N LEU A 130 13.02 -5.35 2.25
CA LEU A 130 11.56 -5.25 2.30
C LEU A 130 10.87 -6.40 1.53
N LEU A 131 11.49 -6.85 0.44
CA LEU A 131 10.89 -7.85 -0.45
C LEU A 131 11.33 -9.29 -0.14
N ARG A 132 12.32 -9.50 0.74
CA ARG A 132 12.96 -10.80 1.01
C ARG A 132 12.00 -11.93 1.34
N HIS A 133 10.99 -11.67 2.19
CA HIS A 133 10.12 -12.71 2.75
C HIS A 133 8.69 -12.56 2.21
N PRO A 134 8.25 -13.42 1.27
CA PRO A 134 6.92 -13.34 0.66
C PRO A 134 5.77 -13.32 1.67
N ASP A 135 5.86 -14.14 2.72
CA ASP A 135 4.79 -14.31 3.74
C ASP A 135 4.58 -13.08 4.63
N HIS A 136 5.58 -12.19 4.69
CA HIS A 136 5.55 -10.97 5.49
C HIS A 136 5.47 -9.70 4.63
N ARG A 137 5.72 -9.82 3.32
CA ARG A 137 5.82 -8.69 2.39
C ARG A 137 4.56 -7.83 2.42
N SER A 138 3.38 -8.44 2.35
CA SER A 138 2.09 -7.73 2.38
C SER A 138 1.86 -6.97 3.69
N ARG A 139 2.16 -7.58 4.85
CA ARG A 139 2.04 -6.91 6.16
C ARG A 139 3.04 -5.77 6.31
N LEU A 140 4.29 -5.98 5.89
CA LEU A 140 5.36 -4.99 5.97
C LEU A 140 5.05 -3.77 5.09
N LEU A 141 4.69 -4.02 3.83
CA LEU A 141 4.33 -2.97 2.88
C LEU A 141 3.03 -2.27 3.26
N GLY A 142 2.04 -2.98 3.81
CA GLY A 142 0.81 -2.36 4.31
C GLY A 142 1.05 -1.43 5.51
N GLN A 143 1.96 -1.77 6.42
CA GLN A 143 2.37 -0.85 7.49
C GLN A 143 3.10 0.38 6.94
N TYR A 144 4.02 0.17 5.99
CA TYR A 144 4.73 1.28 5.38
C TYR A 144 3.79 2.19 4.57
N GLN A 145 2.79 1.62 3.90
CA GLN A 145 1.73 2.39 3.23
C GLN A 145 0.99 3.31 4.20
N ARG A 146 0.67 2.82 5.42
CA ARG A 146 0.05 3.65 6.46
C ARG A 146 0.97 4.78 6.92
N ILE A 147 2.26 4.53 7.06
CA ILE A 147 3.24 5.57 7.39
C ILE A 147 3.26 6.67 6.31
N LEU A 148 3.17 6.28 5.02
CA LEU A 148 3.12 7.24 3.91
C LEU A 148 1.82 8.06 3.89
N ILE A 149 0.67 7.46 4.24
CA ILE A 149 -0.64 8.14 4.22
C ILE A 149 -0.86 8.98 5.47
N ASP A 150 -0.63 8.40 6.64
CA ASP A 150 -0.92 9.00 7.94
C ASP A 150 0.22 9.94 8.39
N GLY A 151 1.38 9.88 7.72
CA GLY A 151 2.61 10.61 8.04
C GLY A 151 3.39 10.03 9.23
N ALA A 152 2.69 9.58 10.26
CA ALA A 152 3.26 8.83 11.37
C ALA A 152 2.26 7.83 11.96
N ILE A 153 2.75 6.67 12.41
CA ILE A 153 1.93 5.69 13.13
C ILE A 153 2.51 5.40 14.53
N PRO A 154 1.68 5.04 15.52
CA PRO A 154 2.17 4.63 16.83
C PRO A 154 3.11 3.42 16.72
N ALA A 155 4.19 3.43 17.52
CA ALA A 155 5.08 2.28 17.63
C ALA A 155 4.40 1.19 18.47
N ASP A 156 4.11 0.04 17.86
CA ASP A 156 3.50 -1.13 18.51
C ASP A 156 4.52 -2.27 18.74
N GLY A 157 5.74 -2.14 18.23
CA GLY A 157 6.81 -3.12 18.40
C GLY A 157 6.63 -4.39 17.58
N SER A 158 5.76 -4.39 16.56
CA SER A 158 5.58 -5.56 15.71
C SER A 158 6.88 -5.93 14.97
N PRO A 159 7.03 -7.21 14.54
CA PRO A 159 8.17 -7.63 13.74
C PRO A 159 8.34 -6.81 12.45
N GLU A 160 7.22 -6.39 11.84
CA GLU A 160 7.24 -5.55 10.65
C GLU A 160 7.74 -4.14 10.96
N GLN A 161 7.28 -3.50 12.05
CA GLN A 161 7.82 -2.19 12.47
C GLN A 161 9.32 -2.26 12.77
N THR A 162 9.73 -3.34 13.41
CA THR A 162 11.13 -3.62 13.71
C THR A 162 11.94 -3.75 12.41
N THR A 163 11.42 -4.50 11.43
CA THR A 163 12.06 -4.65 10.12
C THR A 163 12.19 -3.31 9.38
N LEU A 164 11.15 -2.46 9.41
CA LEU A 164 11.19 -1.12 8.83
C LEU A 164 12.22 -0.21 9.53
N LEU A 165 12.36 -0.31 10.86
CA LEU A 165 13.36 0.45 11.61
C LEU A 165 14.78 -0.01 11.24
N LEU A 166 15.00 -1.33 11.14
CA LEU A 166 16.31 -1.89 10.79
C LEU A 166 16.72 -1.65 9.35
N SER A 167 15.76 -1.42 8.43
CA SER A 167 16.09 -0.99 7.08
C SER A 167 16.56 0.47 7.04
N GLY A 168 16.33 1.25 8.10
CA GLY A 168 16.59 2.68 8.14
C GLY A 168 15.60 3.51 7.31
N LEU A 169 14.58 2.86 6.73
CA LEU A 169 13.53 3.51 5.93
C LEU A 169 12.63 4.40 6.78
N VAL A 170 12.36 3.97 8.01
CA VAL A 170 11.55 4.70 8.99
C VAL A 170 12.38 4.99 10.23
N ALA A 171 12.01 6.06 10.93
CA ALA A 171 12.64 6.46 12.19
C ALA A 171 11.57 6.74 13.26
N LYS A 172 12.01 6.70 14.52
CA LYS A 172 11.17 7.11 15.65
C LYS A 172 11.23 8.62 15.81
N ALA A 173 10.09 9.28 15.68
CA ALA A 173 9.87 10.68 16.02
C ALA A 173 8.92 10.80 17.21
N ALA A 174 8.72 12.02 17.73
CA ALA A 174 7.82 12.27 18.86
C ALA A 174 6.37 11.80 18.59
N ALA A 175 5.91 11.86 17.34
CA ALA A 175 4.57 11.46 16.92
C ALA A 175 4.43 9.95 16.61
N GLY A 176 5.53 9.18 16.61
CA GLY A 176 5.54 7.76 16.24
C GLY A 176 6.59 7.40 15.19
N LEU A 177 6.33 6.36 14.41
CA LEU A 177 7.16 5.95 13.28
C LEU A 177 6.80 6.74 12.03
N CYS A 178 7.77 7.42 11.45
CA CYS A 178 7.64 8.18 10.21
C CYS A 178 8.73 7.80 9.20
N VAL A 179 8.57 8.15 7.92
CA VAL A 179 9.64 7.98 6.93
C VAL A 179 10.87 8.80 7.36
N ASN A 180 12.05 8.21 7.24
CA ASN A 180 13.27 8.78 7.81
C ASN A 180 13.77 10.02 7.06
N ASN A 181 13.57 10.10 5.74
CA ASN A 181 13.91 11.29 4.95
C ASN A 181 13.08 11.42 3.66
N PRO A 182 13.08 12.61 3.02
CA PRO A 182 12.35 12.85 1.78
C PRO A 182 12.77 11.96 0.60
N ILE A 183 14.06 11.64 0.45
CA ILE A 183 14.56 10.77 -0.64
C ILE A 183 13.83 9.41 -0.59
N TYR A 184 13.72 8.81 0.60
CA TYR A 184 13.01 7.56 0.76
C TYR A 184 11.53 7.65 0.44
N SER A 185 10.85 8.71 0.86
CA SER A 185 9.42 8.89 0.53
C SER A 185 9.18 9.09 -0.97
N ALA A 186 10.17 9.63 -1.70
CA ALA A 186 10.11 9.81 -3.14
C ALA A 186 10.38 8.50 -3.89
N VAL A 187 11.35 7.72 -3.43
CA VAL A 187 11.76 6.43 -4.02
C VAL A 187 10.75 5.32 -3.67
N PHE A 188 10.54 5.07 -2.38
CA PHE A 188 9.60 4.07 -1.87
C PHE A 188 8.23 4.72 -1.67
N ASN A 189 7.71 5.35 -2.72
CA ASN A 189 6.44 6.07 -2.67
C ASN A 189 5.22 5.12 -2.69
N LEU A 190 4.01 5.68 -2.64
CA LEU A 190 2.77 4.90 -2.66
C LEU A 190 2.61 4.04 -3.91
N ASP A 191 3.09 4.51 -5.07
CA ASP A 191 2.98 3.76 -6.32
C ASP A 191 3.92 2.56 -6.33
N TRP A 192 5.15 2.73 -5.81
CA TRP A 192 6.09 1.63 -5.58
C TRP A 192 5.49 0.57 -4.63
N VAL A 193 4.88 1.01 -3.53
CA VAL A 193 4.22 0.09 -2.57
C VAL A 193 3.05 -0.65 -3.22
N ARG A 194 2.20 0.06 -3.97
CA ARG A 194 1.06 -0.53 -4.69
C ARG A 194 1.52 -1.56 -5.71
N HIS A 195 2.57 -1.27 -6.48
CA HIS A 195 3.14 -2.19 -7.46
C HIS A 195 3.56 -3.51 -6.81
N HIS A 196 4.30 -3.46 -5.70
CA HIS A 196 4.74 -4.69 -5.02
C HIS A 196 3.61 -5.42 -4.28
N LEU A 197 2.58 -4.72 -3.82
CA LEU A 197 1.39 -5.35 -3.24
C LEU A 197 0.52 -6.06 -4.29
N GLN A 198 0.48 -5.58 -5.54
CA GLN A 198 -0.23 -6.25 -6.63
C GLN A 198 0.31 -7.67 -6.89
N ALA A 199 1.61 -7.90 -6.67
CA ALA A 199 2.21 -9.21 -6.87
C ALA A 199 1.82 -10.26 -5.81
N VAL A 200 1.21 -9.84 -4.69
CA VAL A 200 0.93 -10.72 -3.54
C VAL A 200 -0.58 -10.88 -3.30
N ARG A 201 -1.40 -9.89 -3.66
CA ARG A 201 -2.85 -9.93 -3.42
C ARG A 201 -3.56 -10.90 -4.37
N PRO A 202 -4.45 -11.77 -3.88
CA PRO A 202 -5.25 -12.65 -4.75
C PRO A 202 -6.28 -11.90 -5.61
N TYR A 203 -6.56 -10.63 -5.29
CA TYR A 203 -7.52 -9.76 -5.98
C TYR A 203 -6.88 -8.52 -6.61
N SER A 204 -5.57 -8.58 -6.90
CA SER A 204 -4.77 -7.44 -7.39
C SER A 204 -5.33 -6.79 -8.66
N GLU A 205 -5.71 -7.58 -9.66
CA GLU A 205 -6.29 -7.07 -10.91
C GLU A 205 -7.63 -6.36 -10.66
N ALA A 206 -8.46 -6.94 -9.81
CA ALA A 206 -9.79 -6.43 -9.49
C ALA A 206 -9.72 -5.09 -8.76
N ILE A 207 -8.88 -4.98 -7.72
CA ILE A 207 -8.70 -3.72 -6.98
C ILE A 207 -8.02 -2.65 -7.84
N ALA A 208 -7.04 -3.01 -8.69
CA ALA A 208 -6.39 -2.06 -9.58
C ALA A 208 -7.38 -1.44 -10.58
N ALA A 209 -8.21 -2.27 -11.21
CA ALA A 209 -9.25 -1.80 -12.13
C ALA A 209 -10.32 -0.96 -11.41
N TRP A 210 -10.71 -1.32 -10.19
CA TRP A 210 -11.66 -0.56 -9.39
C TRP A 210 -11.11 0.81 -8.99
N LEU A 211 -9.86 0.88 -8.53
CA LEU A 211 -9.20 2.15 -8.21
C LEU A 211 -9.03 3.03 -9.46
N ALA A 212 -8.65 2.46 -10.61
CA ALA A 212 -8.55 3.18 -11.88
C ALA A 212 -9.90 3.77 -12.35
N SER A 213 -11.01 3.17 -11.92
CA SER A 213 -12.36 3.69 -12.17
C SER A 213 -12.82 4.78 -11.18
N ASN A 214 -11.92 5.33 -10.35
CA ASN A 214 -12.26 6.19 -9.21
C ASN A 214 -13.32 5.55 -8.30
N GLN A 215 -13.17 4.24 -8.06
CA GLN A 215 -14.06 3.43 -7.21
C GLN A 215 -15.51 3.33 -7.71
N GLN A 216 -15.79 3.60 -8.98
CA GLN A 216 -17.14 3.62 -9.55
C GLN A 216 -17.56 2.29 -10.22
N ASP A 217 -16.61 1.52 -10.76
CA ASP A 217 -16.90 0.30 -11.52
C ASP A 217 -17.20 -0.89 -10.58
N GLY A 218 -18.46 -1.01 -10.16
CA GLY A 218 -18.93 -2.12 -9.33
C GLY A 218 -18.85 -3.51 -9.98
N SER A 219 -18.52 -3.62 -11.27
CA SER A 219 -18.29 -4.92 -11.91
C SER A 219 -16.99 -5.58 -11.46
N ARG A 220 -16.02 -4.78 -10.98
CA ARG A 220 -14.72 -5.23 -10.48
C ARG A 220 -14.76 -5.73 -9.04
N LEU A 221 -15.85 -5.48 -8.32
CA LEU A 221 -16.02 -5.91 -6.95
C LEU A 221 -16.16 -7.44 -6.87
N LEU A 222 -15.56 -8.02 -5.83
CA LEU A 222 -15.56 -9.47 -5.63
C LEU A 222 -16.93 -9.97 -5.19
N ARG A 223 -17.25 -11.23 -5.54
CA ARG A 223 -18.50 -11.91 -5.19
C ARG A 223 -18.24 -13.39 -4.87
N GLY A 224 -19.12 -14.00 -4.08
CA GLY A 224 -19.07 -15.43 -3.76
C GLY A 224 -17.70 -15.91 -3.26
N GLN A 225 -17.16 -16.99 -3.85
CA GLN A 225 -15.93 -17.61 -3.38
C GLN A 225 -14.71 -16.68 -3.45
N ALA A 226 -14.58 -15.87 -4.51
CA ALA A 226 -13.46 -14.94 -4.64
C ALA A 226 -13.45 -13.89 -3.52
N LEU A 227 -14.64 -13.44 -3.06
CA LEU A 227 -14.76 -12.56 -1.91
C LEU A 227 -14.39 -13.29 -0.61
N SER A 228 -14.86 -14.52 -0.42
CA SER A 228 -14.52 -15.34 0.75
C SER A 228 -13.01 -15.60 0.87
N ASP A 229 -12.37 -15.95 -0.24
CA ASP A 229 -10.92 -16.20 -0.29
C ASP A 229 -10.14 -14.92 0.01
N ALA A 230 -10.57 -13.79 -0.58
CA ALA A 230 -9.98 -12.48 -0.34
C ALA A 230 -10.11 -12.03 1.12
N GLN A 231 -11.27 -12.25 1.75
CA GLN A 231 -11.50 -11.95 3.16
C GLN A 231 -10.61 -12.81 4.05
N THR A 232 -10.58 -14.13 3.81
CA THR A 232 -9.74 -15.07 4.56
C THR A 232 -8.28 -14.66 4.46
N TRP A 233 -7.80 -14.38 3.25
CA TRP A 233 -6.44 -13.89 3.03
C TRP A 233 -6.19 -12.58 3.77
N SER A 234 -7.14 -11.64 3.77
CA SER A 234 -6.96 -10.30 4.38
C SER A 234 -6.93 -10.30 5.91
N GLN A 235 -7.50 -11.32 6.59
CA GLN A 235 -7.61 -11.35 8.05
C GLN A 235 -6.25 -11.29 8.75
N ASP A 236 -5.26 -11.97 8.19
CA ASP A 236 -3.90 -12.01 8.72
C ASP A 236 -3.02 -10.88 8.19
N GLN A 237 -3.58 -9.97 7.38
CA GLN A 237 -2.84 -8.93 6.67
C GLN A 237 -3.13 -7.56 7.28
N ARG A 238 -2.08 -6.77 7.49
CA ARG A 238 -2.18 -5.36 7.92
C ARG A 238 -2.25 -4.45 6.70
N LEU A 239 -3.37 -4.53 5.99
CA LEU A 239 -3.59 -3.83 4.72
C LEU A 239 -3.88 -2.33 4.92
N GLY A 240 -3.73 -1.57 3.83
CA GLY A 240 -4.05 -0.14 3.82
C GLY A 240 -5.53 0.15 3.62
N ASN A 241 -5.87 1.44 3.61
CA ASN A 241 -7.24 1.93 3.49
C ASN A 241 -7.90 1.51 2.16
N ASP A 242 -7.13 1.52 1.05
CA ASP A 242 -7.62 1.14 -0.27
C ASP A 242 -8.17 -0.31 -0.28
N ASP A 243 -7.48 -1.25 0.35
CA ASP A 243 -7.92 -2.65 0.45
C ASP A 243 -9.18 -2.78 1.30
N TYR A 244 -9.22 -2.07 2.44
CA TYR A 244 -10.38 -2.07 3.32
C TYR A 244 -11.63 -1.58 2.60
N GLN A 245 -11.53 -0.47 1.88
CA GLN A 245 -12.64 0.09 1.09
C GLN A 245 -13.08 -0.87 -0.02
N PHE A 246 -12.14 -1.47 -0.74
CA PHE A 246 -12.45 -2.42 -1.82
C PHE A 246 -13.17 -3.67 -1.29
N LEU A 247 -12.70 -4.25 -0.20
CA LEU A 247 -13.31 -5.43 0.42
C LEU A 247 -14.69 -5.09 1.01
N ALA A 248 -14.84 -3.94 1.67
CA ALA A 248 -16.13 -3.49 2.19
C ALA A 248 -17.15 -3.27 1.07
N ALA A 249 -16.76 -2.58 -0.01
CA ALA A 249 -17.60 -2.39 -1.19
C ALA A 249 -17.98 -3.73 -1.84
N SER A 250 -17.05 -4.69 -1.88
CA SER A 250 -17.32 -6.04 -2.39
C SER A 250 -18.33 -6.80 -1.56
N VAL A 251 -18.26 -6.70 -0.23
CA VAL A 251 -19.27 -7.27 0.69
C VAL A 251 -20.65 -6.70 0.42
N ASP A 252 -20.76 -5.37 0.29
CA ASP A 252 -22.05 -4.74 0.05
C ASP A 252 -22.61 -5.09 -1.33
N ALA A 253 -21.77 -5.16 -2.37
CA ALA A 253 -22.17 -5.56 -3.71
C ALA A 253 -22.64 -7.02 -3.77
N ASP A 254 -21.95 -7.95 -3.08
CA ASP A 254 -22.34 -9.36 -3.00
C ASP A 254 -23.67 -9.54 -2.24
N ARG A 255 -23.84 -8.81 -1.14
CA ARG A 255 -25.10 -8.78 -0.37
C ARG A 255 -26.26 -8.27 -1.23
N GLN A 256 -26.07 -7.16 -1.96
CA GLN A 256 -27.10 -6.62 -2.85
C GLN A 256 -27.45 -7.60 -3.96
N ALA A 257 -26.45 -8.24 -4.58
CA ALA A 257 -26.67 -9.24 -5.62
C ALA A 257 -27.47 -10.44 -5.12
N THR A 258 -27.16 -10.94 -3.91
CA THR A 258 -27.90 -12.07 -3.30
C THR A 258 -29.34 -11.68 -2.95
N GLN A 259 -29.56 -10.48 -2.43
CA GLN A 259 -30.91 -9.99 -2.12
C GLN A 259 -31.75 -9.82 -3.39
N GLN A 260 -31.16 -9.28 -4.47
CA GLN A 260 -31.83 -9.14 -5.75
C GLN A 260 -32.18 -10.50 -6.36
N ALA A 261 -31.26 -11.47 -6.33
CA ALA A 261 -31.51 -12.82 -6.80
C ALA A 261 -32.65 -13.51 -6.04
N LEU A 262 -32.69 -13.38 -4.72
CA LEU A 262 -33.78 -13.93 -3.91
C LEU A 262 -35.12 -13.23 -4.20
N ALA A 263 -35.10 -11.91 -4.43
CA ALA A 263 -36.30 -11.16 -4.76
C ALA A 263 -36.85 -11.54 -6.15
N THR A 264 -35.97 -11.75 -7.14
CA THR A 264 -36.39 -12.20 -8.47
C THR A 264 -36.92 -13.63 -8.44
N GLU A 265 -36.30 -14.54 -7.68
CA GLU A 265 -36.82 -15.90 -7.46
C GLU A 265 -38.20 -15.91 -6.79
N ARG A 266 -38.37 -15.11 -5.72
CA ARG A 266 -39.67 -14.94 -5.06
C ARG A 266 -40.72 -14.36 -5.99
N ALA A 267 -40.36 -13.34 -6.77
CA ALA A 267 -41.26 -12.74 -7.75
C ALA A 267 -41.66 -13.75 -8.83
N ALA A 268 -40.73 -14.56 -9.31
CA ALA A 268 -40.99 -15.64 -10.26
C ALA A 268 -41.90 -16.73 -9.66
N ALA A 269 -41.67 -17.13 -8.41
CA ALA A 269 -42.50 -18.10 -7.70
C ALA A 269 -43.93 -17.59 -7.47
N ILE A 270 -44.09 -16.32 -7.06
CA ILE A 270 -45.40 -15.69 -6.91
C ILE A 270 -46.11 -15.59 -8.27
N ALA A 271 -45.39 -15.20 -9.33
CA ALA A 271 -45.95 -15.10 -10.68
C ALA A 271 -46.45 -16.47 -11.18
N THR A 272 -45.70 -17.55 -10.96
CA THR A 272 -46.12 -18.90 -11.34
C THR A 272 -47.32 -19.37 -10.52
N GLN A 273 -47.36 -19.10 -9.21
CA GLN A 273 -48.50 -19.43 -8.34
C GLN A 273 -49.77 -18.66 -8.74
N LEU A 274 -49.66 -17.36 -9.06
CA LEU A 274 -50.76 -16.55 -9.56
C LEU A 274 -51.27 -17.07 -10.91
N GLN A 275 -50.38 -17.50 -11.80
CA GLN A 275 -50.77 -18.08 -13.08
C GLN A 275 -51.54 -19.40 -12.90
N GLN A 276 -51.12 -20.26 -11.97
CA GLN A 276 -51.84 -21.49 -11.64
C GLN A 276 -53.22 -21.20 -11.04
N SER A 277 -53.29 -20.32 -10.04
CA SER A 277 -54.56 -19.91 -9.42
C SER A 277 -55.54 -19.38 -10.47
N ARG A 278 -55.08 -18.47 -11.35
CA ARG A 278 -55.89 -17.96 -12.48
C ARG A 278 -56.39 -19.05 -13.41
N ARG A 279 -55.60 -20.09 -13.69
CA ARG A 279 -56.04 -21.25 -14.49
C ARG A 279 -57.15 -22.03 -13.79
N HIS A 280 -56.98 -22.34 -12.50
CA HIS A 280 -58.02 -23.02 -11.71
C HIS A 280 -59.32 -22.21 -11.66
N THR A 281 -59.25 -20.91 -11.39
CA THR A 281 -60.46 -20.06 -11.36
C THR A 281 -61.14 -19.96 -12.73
N ARG A 282 -60.37 -19.91 -13.83
CA ARG A 282 -60.93 -19.91 -15.20
C ARG A 282 -61.64 -21.23 -15.50
N LEU A 283 -61.03 -22.37 -15.16
CA LEU A 283 -61.64 -23.69 -15.34
C LEU A 283 -62.92 -23.85 -14.53
N GLN A 284 -62.92 -23.43 -13.26
CA GLN A 284 -64.13 -23.46 -12.43
C GLN A 284 -65.25 -22.59 -13.00
N ARG A 285 -64.96 -21.35 -13.43
CA ARG A 285 -65.95 -20.47 -14.06
C ARG A 285 -66.48 -21.04 -15.37
N TRP A 286 -65.61 -21.65 -16.17
CA TRP A 286 -66.00 -22.30 -17.41
C TRP A 286 -66.94 -23.50 -17.15
N LEU A 287 -66.60 -24.38 -16.20
CA LEU A 287 -67.45 -25.50 -15.79
C LEU A 287 -68.81 -25.03 -15.24
N LEU A 288 -68.82 -24.02 -14.35
CA LEU A 288 -70.05 -23.40 -13.85
C LEU A 288 -70.93 -22.86 -15.00
N GLY A 289 -70.32 -22.19 -15.98
CA GLY A 289 -71.02 -21.70 -17.17
C GLY A 289 -71.66 -22.83 -17.99
N VAL A 290 -70.93 -23.93 -18.20
CA VAL A 290 -71.43 -25.12 -18.91
C VAL A 290 -72.60 -25.78 -18.16
N VAL A 291 -72.49 -25.98 -16.85
CA VAL A 291 -73.56 -26.56 -16.03
C VAL A 291 -74.80 -25.68 -16.01
N SER A 292 -74.63 -24.35 -15.90
CA SER A 292 -75.74 -23.39 -15.92
C SER A 292 -76.49 -23.44 -17.26
N ALA A 293 -75.75 -23.48 -18.38
CA ALA A 293 -76.34 -23.59 -19.71
C ALA A 293 -77.10 -24.92 -19.88
N ALA A 294 -76.53 -26.04 -19.44
CA ALA A 294 -77.19 -27.34 -19.46
C ALA A 294 -78.48 -27.36 -18.63
N PHE A 295 -78.48 -26.74 -17.45
CA PHE A 295 -79.66 -26.63 -16.57
C PHE A 295 -80.77 -25.77 -17.18
N LEU A 296 -80.43 -24.68 -17.87
CA LEU A 296 -81.41 -23.86 -18.60
C LEU A 296 -82.04 -24.63 -19.77
N VAL A 297 -81.26 -25.42 -20.50
CA VAL A 297 -81.76 -26.27 -21.60
C VAL A 297 -82.70 -27.35 -21.06
N SER A 298 -82.35 -28.02 -19.97
CA SER A 298 -83.23 -29.06 -19.38
C SER A 298 -84.52 -28.48 -18.81
N SER A 299 -84.45 -27.31 -18.16
CA SER A 299 -85.64 -26.63 -17.60
C SER A 299 -86.56 -26.11 -18.70
N GLY A 300 -86.01 -25.62 -19.82
CA GLY A 300 -86.80 -25.21 -20.99
C GLY A 300 -87.50 -26.38 -21.68
N LEU A 301 -86.87 -27.56 -21.74
CA LEU A 301 -87.48 -28.78 -22.28
C LEU A 301 -88.58 -29.34 -21.36
N GLY A 302 -88.43 -29.21 -20.04
CA GLY A 302 -89.45 -29.63 -19.07
C GLY A 302 -90.70 -28.75 -19.03
N LEU A 303 -90.63 -27.51 -19.53
CA LEU A 303 -91.78 -26.60 -19.64
C LEU A 303 -92.55 -26.75 -20.97
N LEU A 304 -92.02 -27.53 -21.92
CA LEU A 304 -92.62 -27.77 -23.24
C LEU A 304 -93.20 -29.19 -23.40
N ALA A 305 -93.23 -29.98 -22.32
CA ALA A 305 -93.85 -31.31 -22.25
C ALA A 305 -95.08 -31.26 -21.34
#